data_AF-W1X4Y6-F1
#
_entry.id   AF-W1X4Y6-F1
#
_cell.length_a   1.000
_cell.length_b   1.000
_cell.length_c   1.000
_cell.angle_alpha   90.00
_cell.angle_beta   90.00
_cell.angle_gamma   90.00
#
_symmetry.space_group_name_H-M   'P 1'
#
loop_
_entity.id
_entity.type
_entity.pdbx_description
1 polymer ?
#
loop_
_entity_poly.entity_id
_entity_poly.type
_entity_poly.pdbx_seq_one_letter_code
_entity_poly.pdbx_strand_id
1 'polypeptide(L)'
;NKFLLLLKNGASRLAVAVLTEGIELRKSKITAPIMILGYTPEYLGEELITYDIEQTVYSLEYANASKSISAHTGLSIFSINNTS
;
A
#
# COMPACT_ATOMS: atom_id res chain seq x y z
N ASN A 1 -9.99 14.62 -12.23
CA ASN A 1 -9.50 13.45 -11.48
C ASN A 1 -10.10 13.49 -10.07
N LYS A 2 -10.96 12.52 -9.71
CA LYS A 2 -11.72 12.48 -8.45
C LYS A 2 -10.81 12.37 -7.21
N PHE A 3 -9.64 11.74 -7.32
CA PHE A 3 -8.69 11.59 -6.23
C PHE A 3 -8.06 12.92 -5.82
N LEU A 4 -7.71 13.78 -6.79
CA LEU A 4 -7.18 15.12 -6.49
C LEU A 4 -8.20 15.99 -5.75
N LEU A 5 -9.50 15.80 -6.00
CA LEU A 5 -10.54 16.51 -5.27
C LEU A 5 -10.57 16.06 -3.80
N LEU A 6 -10.46 14.76 -3.51
CA LEU A 6 -10.40 14.25 -2.13
C LEU A 6 -9.20 14.82 -1.38
N LEU A 7 -8.02 14.82 -2.00
CA LEU A 7 -6.80 15.38 -1.40
C LEU A 7 -6.92 16.88 -1.13
N LYS A 8 -7.49 17.65 -2.07
CA LYS A 8 -7.78 19.08 -1.87
C LYS A 8 -8.77 19.35 -0.74
N ASN A 9 -9.65 18.40 -0.45
CA ASN A 9 -10.63 18.49 0.64
C ASN A 9 -10.14 17.86 1.96
N GLY A 10 -8.82 17.65 2.11
CA GLY A 10 -8.21 17.28 3.39
C GLY A 10 -7.93 15.80 3.58
N ALA A 11 -8.18 14.95 2.58
CA ALA A 11 -7.65 13.59 2.63
C ALA A 11 -6.11 13.64 2.57
N SER A 12 -5.45 12.99 3.53
CA SER A 12 -3.99 12.95 3.63
C SER A 12 -3.35 11.77 2.91
N ARG A 13 -4.14 10.75 2.56
CA ARG A 13 -3.71 9.50 1.93
C ARG A 13 -4.83 8.87 1.11
N LEU A 14 -4.47 7.98 0.20
CA LEU A 14 -5.40 7.20 -0.61
C LEU A 14 -5.29 5.72 -0.29
N ALA A 15 -6.38 4.99 -0.49
CA ALA A 15 -6.43 3.54 -0.36
C ALA A 15 -6.97 2.92 -1.65
N VAL A 16 -6.39 1.81 -2.07
CA VAL A 16 -6.74 1.06 -3.28
C VAL A 16 -6.93 -0.42 -2.96
N ALA A 17 -7.60 -1.17 -3.83
CA ALA A 17 -7.84 -2.60 -3.64
C ALA A 17 -6.64 -3.44 -4.08
N VAL A 18 -5.97 -3.06 -5.17
CA VAL A 18 -4.87 -3.84 -5.76
C VAL A 18 -3.70 -2.94 -6.22
N LEU A 19 -2.51 -3.53 -6.36
CA LEU A 19 -1.29 -2.80 -6.74
C LEU A 19 -1.42 -2.03 -8.05
N THR A 20 -2.05 -2.61 -9.07
CA THR A 20 -2.19 -1.98 -10.39
C THR A 20 -2.90 -0.63 -10.33
N GLU A 21 -3.92 -0.49 -9.48
CA GLU A 21 -4.60 0.79 -9.25
C GLU A 21 -3.64 1.82 -8.64
N GLY A 22 -2.83 1.42 -7.66
CA GLY A 22 -1.81 2.29 -7.08
C GLY A 22 -0.75 2.75 -8.10
N ILE A 23 -0.31 1.84 -8.98
CA ILE A 23 0.62 2.15 -10.07
C ILE A 23 0.00 3.16 -11.04
N GLU A 24 -1.28 3.01 -11.39
CA GLU A 24 -1.99 3.97 -12.24
C GLU A 24 -2.05 5.36 -11.60
N LEU A 25 -2.30 5.45 -10.28
CA LEU A 25 -2.27 6.71 -9.54
C LEU A 25 -0.88 7.35 -9.59
N ARG A 26 0.19 6.56 -9.42
CA ARG A 26 1.58 7.04 -9.53
C ARG A 26 1.90 7.54 -10.94
N LYS A 27 1.51 6.80 -11.99
CA LYS A 27 1.63 7.26 -13.39
C LYS A 27 0.85 8.55 -13.66
N SER A 28 -0.24 8.80 -12.92
CA SER A 28 -1.00 10.05 -12.95
C SER A 28 -0.38 11.20 -12.13
N LYS A 29 0.84 11.01 -11.59
CA LYS A 29 1.61 11.98 -10.80
C LYS A 29 1.01 12.29 -9.41
N ILE A 30 0.21 11.38 -8.85
CA ILE A 30 -0.22 11.49 -7.45
C ILE A 30 0.95 11.11 -6.54
N THR A 31 1.34 12.02 -5.65
CA THR A 31 2.45 11.84 -4.70
C THR A 31 1.99 11.63 -3.26
N ALA A 32 0.69 11.77 -2.96
CA ALA A 32 0.15 11.43 -1.65
C ALA A 32 0.41 9.94 -1.32
N PRO A 33 0.54 9.54 -0.04
CA PRO A 33 0.67 8.14 0.35
C PRO A 33 -0.50 7.29 -0.18
N ILE A 34 -0.17 6.08 -0.66
CA ILE A 34 -1.14 5.12 -1.21
C ILE A 34 -0.96 3.80 -0.47
N MET A 35 -2.06 3.20 0.01
CA MET A 35 -2.05 1.88 0.65
C MET A 35 -2.99 0.91 -0.05
N ILE A 36 -2.50 -0.31 -0.25
CA ILE A 36 -3.29 -1.43 -0.74
C ILE A 36 -4.00 -2.09 0.44
N LEU A 37 -5.33 -2.15 0.37
CA LEU A 37 -6.20 -2.83 1.35
C LEU A 37 -6.51 -4.29 0.97
N GLY A 38 -6.12 -4.71 -0.23
CA GLY A 38 -6.22 -6.10 -0.67
C GLY A 38 -4.93 -6.88 -0.41
N TYR A 39 -4.92 -8.13 -0.85
CA TYR A 39 -3.74 -8.99 -0.80
C TYR A 39 -2.73 -8.61 -1.88
N THR A 40 -1.44 -8.58 -1.52
CA THR A 40 -0.34 -8.38 -2.46
C THR A 40 0.57 -9.62 -2.46
N PRO A 41 0.67 -10.37 -3.57
CA PRO A 41 1.63 -11.45 -3.67
C PRO A 41 3.09 -10.99 -3.43
N GLU A 42 3.90 -11.84 -2.77
CA GLU A 42 5.29 -11.51 -2.39
C GLU A 42 6.18 -11.14 -3.59
N TYR A 43 5.95 -11.78 -4.74
CA TYR A 43 6.74 -11.52 -5.95
C TYR A 43 6.53 -10.10 -6.52
N LEU A 44 5.52 -9.36 -6.05
CA LEU A 44 5.28 -7.95 -6.41
C LEU A 44 6.02 -6.96 -5.49
N GLY A 45 6.86 -7.46 -4.59
CA GLY A 45 7.61 -6.65 -3.63
C GLY A 45 8.45 -5.54 -4.26
N GLU A 46 9.14 -5.84 -5.36
CA GLU A 46 9.96 -4.85 -6.07
C GLU A 46 9.12 -3.71 -6.66
N GLU A 47 7.91 -4.02 -7.15
CA GLU A 47 7.00 -3.00 -7.68
C GLU A 47 6.47 -2.09 -6.56
N LEU A 48 6.16 -2.65 -5.38
CA LEU A 48 5.75 -1.84 -4.21
C LEU A 48 6.81 -0.79 -3.86
N ILE A 49 8.09 -1.19 -3.85
CA ILE A 49 9.22 -0.29 -3.58
C ILE A 49 9.35 0.72 -4.71
N THR A 50 9.36 0.25 -5.96
CA THR A 50 9.57 1.08 -7.16
C THR A 50 8.55 2.21 -7.27
N TYR A 51 7.30 1.93 -6.90
CA TYR A 51 6.20 2.89 -6.98
C TYR A 51 5.88 3.58 -5.64
N ASP A 52 6.62 3.29 -4.57
CA ASP A 52 6.40 3.84 -3.23
C ASP A 52 4.93 3.62 -2.76
N ILE A 53 4.50 2.36 -2.71
CA ILE A 53 3.12 1.98 -2.33
C ILE A 53 3.17 1.11 -1.07
N GLU A 54 2.37 1.48 -0.06
CA GLU A 54 2.21 0.71 1.17
C GLU A 54 1.33 -0.52 0.92
N GLN A 55 1.68 -1.65 1.53
CA GLN A 55 0.82 -2.84 1.57
C GLN A 55 0.30 -3.10 2.97
N THR A 56 -0.88 -3.73 3.06
CA THR A 56 -1.39 -4.27 4.32
C THR A 56 -0.83 -5.66 4.56
N VAL A 57 -0.43 -5.95 5.80
CA VAL A 57 0.00 -7.29 6.23
C VAL A 57 -1.04 -7.91 7.16
N TYR A 58 -1.43 -9.17 6.91
CA TYR A 58 -2.57 -9.80 7.60
C TYR A 58 -2.18 -10.95 8.54
N SER A 59 -0.92 -11.39 8.51
CA SER A 59 -0.39 -12.41 9.41
C SER A 59 1.08 -12.15 9.73
N LEU A 60 1.56 -12.70 10.84
CA LEU A 60 2.97 -12.62 11.22
C LEU A 60 3.87 -13.31 10.19
N GLU A 61 3.41 -14.44 9.63
CA GLU A 61 4.09 -15.17 8.57
C GLU A 61 4.27 -14.29 7.33
N TYR A 62 3.18 -13.67 6.87
CA TYR A 62 3.20 -12.76 5.73
C TYR A 62 4.05 -11.51 6.01
N ALA A 63 3.99 -10.97 7.23
CA ALA A 63 4.87 -9.87 7.65
C ALA A 63 6.34 -10.28 7.63
N ASN A 64 6.68 -11.51 8.04
CA ASN A 64 8.05 -12.01 8.02
C ASN A 64 8.56 -12.24 6.59
N ALA A 65 7.74 -12.80 5.71
CA ALA A 65 8.09 -12.93 4.29
C ALA A 65 8.30 -11.54 3.65
N SER A 66 7.46 -10.58 4.02
CA SER A 66 7.52 -9.19 3.56
C SER A 66 8.71 -8.38 4.13
N LYS A 67 9.34 -8.79 5.25
CA LYS A 67 10.50 -8.09 5.81
C LYS A 67 11.69 -8.05 4.84
N SER A 68 11.81 -9.06 3.98
CA SER A 68 12.85 -9.10 2.93
C SER A 68 12.68 -7.98 1.90
N ILE A 69 11.43 -7.55 1.67
CA ILE A 69 11.03 -6.50 0.75
C ILE A 69 11.14 -5.11 1.41
N SER A 70 11.03 -5.02 2.73
CA SER A 70 10.63 -3.78 3.43
C SER A 70 11.73 -3.00 4.14
N ALA A 71 12.99 -3.06 3.70
CA ALA A 71 14.04 -2.23 4.32
C ALA A 71 13.82 -0.71 4.14
N HIS A 72 12.84 -0.27 3.31
CA HIS A 72 12.70 1.13 2.88
C HIS A 72 11.32 1.77 2.99
N THR A 73 10.27 1.15 3.55
CA THR A 73 8.94 1.78 3.58
C THR A 73 8.20 1.59 4.89
N GLY A 74 7.35 2.58 5.23
CA GLY A 74 6.49 2.61 6.39
C GLY A 74 5.52 1.43 6.40
N LEU A 75 5.96 0.33 7.00
CA LEU A 75 5.13 -0.83 7.31
C LEU A 75 4.06 -0.40 8.32
N SER A 76 2.89 0.01 7.82
CA SER A 76 1.69 0.05 8.64
C SER A 76 1.23 -1.39 8.85
N ILE A 77 1.76 -2.03 9.90
CA ILE A 77 1.27 -3.32 10.36
C ILE A 77 -0.12 -3.10 10.95
N PHE A 78 -1.15 -3.16 10.10
CA PHE A 78 -2.52 -3.31 10.55
C PHE A 78 -2.74 -4.77 10.95
N SER A 79 -2.42 -5.10 12.20
CA SER A 79 -2.79 -6.39 12.76
C SER A 79 -4.32 -6.45 12.85
N ILE A 80 -4.99 -7.01 11.85
CA ILE A 80 -6.37 -7.48 11.99
C ILE A 80 -6.32 -8.74 12.86
N ASN A 81 -6.13 -8.54 14.16
CA ASN A 81 -6.29 -9.60 15.13
C ASN A 81 -7.74 -10.04 15.07
N ASN A 82 -7.99 -11.17 14.40
CA ASN A 82 -9.24 -11.88 14.51
C ASN A 82 -9.20 -12.61 15.87
N THR A 83 -9.44 -11.87 16.95
CA THR A 83 -9.68 -12.48 18.26
C THR A 83 -10.99 -13.26 18.15
N SER A 84 -10.85 -14.58 18.01
CA SER A 84 -11.90 -15.53 18.41
C SER A 84 -11.95 -15.61 19.92
#